data_AF-A0A4P9ZGP8-F1
#
_entry.id   AF-A0A4P9ZGP8-F1
#
_cell.length_a   1.000
_cell.length_b   1.000
_cell.length_c   1.000
_cell.angle_alpha   90.00
_cell.angle_beta   90.00
_cell.angle_gamma   90.00
#
_symmetry.space_group_name_H-M   'P 1'
#
loop_
_entity.id
_entity.type
_entity.pdbx_description
1 polymer ?
#
loop_
_entity_poly.entity_id
_entity_poly.type
_entity_poly.pdbx_seq_one_letter_code
_entity_poly.pdbx_strand_id
1 'polypeptide(L)'
;MSLESPLAATFGGRIAAYLNAPEDFRKHRKRMNKRLLKIRHELGIVTSNTANYSAEEKTSAISDELYAANALNGVLLLLLAERDVVHALEVKIQLEVSPKRVSSQKRLMASKLKKAVSTCIKLLAVTKAEPCALKQVELHVYAALVHGMYALNKKRWGDALYTFSLARCGLELLSGQTDDTSASSERSLPGLAIAELLDTFVDPSLNLAISQHAAVDHVAADVRTIARKHCRDGTVAYLGPGLDYILAVDASCAQEIDDEHVPRSVLWRQHEATLHNVELAVKLARVSRLDWRTLNEPEQFDALYSQWAALVDVHTADLAKNKDEDDMLRVQDGAILLTYLRYNMLFVRVRRDLLLVEKLTQGKTTSAHKTLRTCKDVLRLYSSIKLTVAEVKDLPGVYNDEDLNESLENLSLFFAVKRSLVAASAYSAAVQPKKALAILLHLQRTFFVSDKFYAVGEFPYDVTSHAQAKQLEAQIAQKTARVDALTQVVQSTQNPGRTYLCENVHKFDLALDSIARVASVDRPGQIGPVLSKPVLFDIAFNYIGYAVDERVEPAAETAAEPAKLDEEKKKSSFFGLFGR
;
A
#
# COMPACT_ATOMS: atom_id res chain seq x y z
N MET A 1 -42.55 -28.05 -12.50
CA MET A 1 -41.13 -27.67 -12.31
C MET A 1 -41.03 -26.17 -12.53
N SER A 2 -40.96 -25.39 -11.46
CA SER A 2 -40.68 -23.95 -11.54
C SER A 2 -39.26 -23.72 -12.08
N LEU A 3 -39.01 -22.57 -12.70
CA LEU A 3 -37.68 -22.09 -13.12
C LEU A 3 -36.72 -22.14 -11.91
N GLU A 4 -35.85 -23.15 -11.84
CA GLU A 4 -34.94 -23.39 -10.69
C GLU A 4 -33.89 -22.28 -10.58
N SER A 5 -33.10 -22.07 -11.64
CA SER A 5 -32.24 -20.89 -11.87
C SER A 5 -31.94 -20.75 -13.38
N PRO A 6 -32.19 -19.59 -14.01
CA PRO A 6 -31.87 -19.35 -15.43
C PRO A 6 -30.42 -19.62 -15.82
N LEU A 7 -29.45 -19.17 -15.02
CA LEU A 7 -28.02 -19.36 -15.33
C LEU A 7 -27.57 -20.80 -15.07
N ALA A 8 -28.06 -21.44 -14.01
CA ALA A 8 -27.80 -22.86 -13.75
C ALA A 8 -28.35 -23.75 -14.87
N ALA A 9 -29.56 -23.47 -15.36
CA ALA A 9 -30.19 -24.23 -16.44
C ALA A 9 -29.51 -24.05 -17.82
N THR A 10 -28.68 -23.02 -17.99
CA THR A 10 -28.01 -22.68 -19.25
C THR A 10 -26.50 -22.87 -19.15
N PHE A 11 -25.76 -21.86 -18.71
CA PHE A 11 -24.31 -21.92 -18.55
C PHE A 11 -23.87 -23.03 -17.58
N GLY A 12 -24.56 -23.20 -16.44
CA GLY A 12 -24.29 -24.31 -15.52
C GLY A 12 -24.47 -25.68 -16.19
N GLY A 13 -25.55 -25.85 -16.94
CA GLY A 13 -25.81 -27.05 -17.74
C GLY A 13 -24.78 -27.31 -18.85
N ARG A 14 -24.13 -26.27 -19.37
CA ARG A 14 -23.00 -26.40 -20.31
C ARG A 14 -21.72 -26.84 -19.61
N ILE A 15 -21.35 -26.18 -18.51
CA ILE A 15 -20.16 -26.49 -17.72
C ILE A 15 -20.24 -27.94 -17.23
N ALA A 16 -21.37 -28.34 -16.65
CA ALA A 16 -21.59 -29.71 -16.19
C ALA A 16 -21.57 -30.77 -17.31
N ALA A 17 -21.77 -30.37 -18.57
CA ALA A 17 -21.76 -31.28 -19.71
C ALA A 17 -20.39 -31.44 -20.37
N TYR A 18 -19.36 -30.71 -19.94
CA TYR A 18 -17.97 -30.79 -20.43
C TYR A 18 -17.86 -30.81 -21.97
N LEU A 19 -18.44 -29.79 -22.62
CA LEU A 19 -18.55 -29.71 -24.08
C LEU A 19 -17.23 -29.23 -24.70
N ASN A 20 -16.44 -30.15 -25.25
CA ASN A 20 -15.12 -29.83 -25.81
C ASN A 20 -15.06 -29.95 -27.34
N ALA A 21 -15.78 -30.91 -27.93
CA ALA A 21 -15.77 -31.14 -29.38
C ALA A 21 -17.08 -30.71 -30.07
N PRO A 22 -17.09 -30.44 -31.40
CA PRO A 22 -18.31 -30.09 -32.13
C PRO A 22 -19.43 -31.13 -31.97
N GLU A 23 -19.08 -32.42 -31.90
CA GLU A 23 -20.05 -33.49 -31.71
C GLU A 23 -20.69 -33.47 -30.31
N ASP A 24 -19.99 -32.98 -29.29
CA ASP A 24 -20.53 -32.85 -27.93
C ASP A 24 -21.59 -31.75 -27.89
N PHE A 25 -21.31 -30.59 -28.51
CA PHE A 25 -22.30 -29.53 -28.69
C PHE A 25 -23.52 -30.03 -29.47
N ARG A 26 -23.30 -30.82 -30.53
CA ARG A 26 -24.38 -31.41 -31.33
C ARG A 26 -25.25 -32.37 -30.49
N LYS A 27 -24.64 -33.23 -29.68
CA LYS A 27 -25.34 -34.15 -28.76
C LYS A 27 -26.10 -33.38 -27.69
N HIS A 28 -25.48 -32.35 -27.09
CA HIS A 28 -26.12 -31.48 -26.11
C HIS A 28 -27.35 -30.78 -26.70
N ARG A 29 -27.22 -30.18 -27.89
CA ARG A 29 -28.34 -29.58 -28.63
C ARG A 29 -29.47 -30.59 -28.92
N LYS A 30 -29.14 -31.84 -29.26
CA LYS A 30 -30.15 -32.92 -29.43
C LYS A 30 -30.87 -33.22 -28.11
N ARG A 31 -30.17 -33.27 -26.97
CA ARG A 31 -30.77 -33.43 -25.64
C ARG A 31 -31.71 -32.26 -25.30
N MET A 32 -31.28 -31.02 -25.57
CA MET A 32 -32.10 -29.83 -25.40
C MET A 32 -33.36 -29.86 -26.26
N ASN A 33 -33.27 -30.28 -27.53
CA ASN A 33 -34.44 -30.42 -28.40
C ASN A 33 -35.46 -31.42 -27.84
N LYS A 34 -35.01 -32.54 -27.26
CA LYS A 34 -35.90 -33.49 -26.57
C LYS A 34 -36.56 -32.85 -25.34
N ARG A 35 -35.81 -32.08 -24.55
CA ARG A 35 -36.34 -31.34 -23.38
C ARG A 35 -37.38 -30.28 -23.81
N LEU A 36 -37.07 -29.51 -24.85
CA LEU A 36 -37.99 -28.54 -25.45
C LEU A 36 -39.28 -29.21 -25.95
N LEU A 37 -39.18 -30.38 -26.58
CA LEU A 37 -40.37 -31.12 -27.02
C LEU A 37 -41.24 -31.53 -25.83
N LYS A 38 -40.65 -32.07 -24.75
CA LYS A 38 -41.39 -32.43 -23.53
C LYS A 38 -42.12 -31.23 -22.94
N ILE A 39 -41.43 -30.09 -22.80
CA ILE A 39 -42.04 -28.85 -22.28
C ILE A 39 -43.19 -28.38 -23.18
N ARG A 40 -43.05 -28.49 -24.51
CA ARG A 40 -44.16 -28.17 -25.42
C ARG A 40 -45.37 -29.09 -25.26
N HIS A 41 -45.16 -30.38 -24.99
CA HIS A 41 -46.24 -31.32 -24.69
C HIS A 41 -46.93 -30.95 -23.37
N GLU A 42 -46.15 -30.66 -22.32
CA GLU A 42 -46.67 -30.23 -21.01
C GLU A 42 -47.49 -28.93 -21.10
N LEU A 43 -47.07 -28.00 -21.96
CA LEU A 43 -47.76 -26.74 -22.21
C LEU A 43 -48.91 -26.83 -23.24
N GLY A 44 -49.10 -27.99 -23.90
CA GLY A 44 -50.15 -28.13 -24.94
C GLY A 44 -49.95 -27.28 -26.19
N ILE A 45 -48.70 -26.88 -26.48
CA ILE A 45 -48.33 -25.99 -27.59
C ILE A 45 -47.65 -26.74 -28.76
N VAL A 46 -47.79 -28.05 -28.80
CA VAL A 46 -47.27 -28.87 -29.91
C VAL A 46 -48.11 -28.61 -31.16
N THR A 47 -47.43 -28.25 -32.25
CA THR A 47 -48.02 -28.08 -33.58
C THR A 47 -47.82 -29.37 -34.39
N SER A 48 -48.92 -30.02 -34.79
CA SER A 48 -48.88 -31.19 -35.67
C SER A 48 -48.84 -30.81 -37.16
N ASN A 49 -49.41 -29.66 -37.53
CA ASN A 49 -49.44 -29.20 -38.92
C ASN A 49 -48.12 -28.56 -39.33
N THR A 50 -47.29 -29.31 -40.06
CA THR A 50 -45.99 -28.84 -40.55
C THR A 50 -46.12 -27.98 -41.81
N ALA A 51 -47.23 -28.06 -42.55
CA ALA A 51 -47.43 -27.31 -43.79
C ALA A 51 -47.72 -25.81 -43.52
N ASN A 52 -48.53 -25.51 -42.50
CA ASN A 52 -48.88 -24.13 -42.09
C ASN A 52 -48.30 -23.76 -40.71
N TYR A 53 -47.07 -24.23 -40.42
CA TYR A 53 -46.46 -24.07 -39.10
C TYR A 53 -46.42 -22.62 -38.60
N SER A 54 -46.12 -21.64 -39.46
CA SER A 54 -45.99 -20.24 -39.03
C SER A 54 -47.30 -19.60 -38.57
N ALA A 55 -48.45 -20.10 -39.05
CA ALA A 55 -49.76 -19.59 -38.66
C ALA A 55 -50.29 -20.28 -37.39
N GLU A 56 -49.90 -21.54 -37.16
CA GLU A 56 -50.42 -22.37 -36.07
C GLU A 56 -49.48 -22.47 -34.85
N GLU A 57 -48.24 -21.95 -34.95
CA GLU A 57 -47.30 -21.98 -33.84
C GLU A 57 -47.70 -21.04 -32.70
N LYS A 58 -47.80 -21.61 -31.50
CA LYS A 58 -48.25 -20.91 -30.29
C LYS A 58 -47.10 -20.32 -29.47
N THR A 59 -45.85 -20.55 -29.88
CA THR A 59 -44.66 -20.07 -29.18
C THR A 59 -44.48 -18.56 -29.31
N SER A 60 -44.80 -17.95 -30.46
CA SER A 60 -44.83 -16.49 -30.62
C SER A 60 -45.96 -15.80 -29.86
N ALA A 61 -47.03 -16.52 -29.52
CA ALA A 61 -48.15 -15.99 -28.74
C ALA A 61 -47.92 -15.98 -27.22
N ILE A 62 -46.80 -16.55 -26.72
CA ILE A 62 -46.47 -16.52 -25.28
C ILE A 62 -46.39 -15.06 -24.80
N SER A 63 -47.27 -14.69 -23.87
CA SER A 63 -47.39 -13.39 -23.20
C SER A 63 -46.97 -13.49 -21.72
N ASP A 64 -46.90 -12.33 -21.06
CA ASP A 64 -46.73 -12.17 -19.62
C ASP A 64 -47.83 -12.88 -18.80
N GLU A 65 -49.09 -12.82 -19.24
CA GLU A 65 -50.20 -13.54 -18.61
C GLU A 65 -49.99 -15.06 -18.61
N LEU A 66 -49.53 -15.62 -19.73
CA LEU A 66 -49.24 -17.04 -19.84
C LEU A 66 -48.04 -17.45 -18.98
N TYR A 67 -47.07 -16.55 -18.81
CA TYR A 67 -45.95 -16.76 -17.90
C TYR A 67 -46.40 -16.77 -16.44
N ALA A 68 -47.23 -15.81 -16.04
CA ALA A 68 -47.80 -15.74 -14.70
C ALA A 68 -48.64 -17.00 -14.36
N ALA A 69 -49.38 -17.53 -15.35
CA ALA A 69 -50.13 -18.76 -15.20
C ALA A 69 -49.21 -20.00 -15.10
N ASN A 70 -48.13 -20.05 -15.88
CA ASN A 70 -47.19 -21.16 -15.85
C ASN A 70 -45.75 -20.72 -16.23
N ALA A 71 -44.86 -20.74 -15.23
CA ALA A 71 -43.45 -20.38 -15.40
C ALA A 71 -42.69 -21.23 -16.43
N LEU A 72 -43.19 -22.42 -16.80
CA LEU A 72 -42.63 -23.25 -17.88
C LEU A 72 -42.61 -22.52 -19.23
N ASN A 73 -43.50 -21.55 -19.44
CA ASN A 73 -43.48 -20.69 -20.63
C ASN A 73 -42.17 -19.88 -20.74
N GLY A 74 -41.65 -19.39 -19.61
CA GLY A 74 -40.35 -18.71 -19.56
C GLY A 74 -39.18 -19.68 -19.74
N VAL A 75 -39.24 -20.86 -19.09
CA VAL A 75 -38.25 -21.94 -19.27
C VAL A 75 -38.13 -22.33 -20.75
N LEU A 76 -39.26 -22.44 -21.45
CA LEU A 76 -39.28 -22.76 -22.88
C LEU A 76 -38.54 -21.71 -23.70
N LEU A 77 -38.82 -20.42 -23.48
CA LEU A 77 -38.16 -19.31 -24.18
C LEU A 77 -36.66 -19.27 -23.88
N LEU A 78 -36.27 -19.46 -22.62
CA LEU A 78 -34.86 -19.54 -22.20
C LEU A 78 -34.13 -20.68 -22.92
N LEU A 79 -34.68 -21.89 -22.91
CA LEU A 79 -34.06 -23.05 -23.57
C LEU A 79 -34.08 -22.95 -25.10
N LEU A 80 -35.01 -22.19 -25.69
CA LEU A 80 -35.00 -21.88 -27.12
C LEU A 80 -33.83 -20.98 -27.50
N ALA A 81 -33.58 -19.93 -26.71
CA ALA A 81 -32.42 -19.06 -26.86
C ALA A 81 -31.14 -19.89 -26.71
N GLU A 82 -31.04 -20.69 -25.65
CA GLU A 82 -29.86 -21.49 -25.34
C GLU A 82 -29.56 -22.51 -26.44
N ARG A 83 -30.57 -23.16 -27.02
CA ARG A 83 -30.38 -24.09 -28.14
C ARG A 83 -29.72 -23.39 -29.33
N ASP A 84 -30.13 -22.17 -29.61
CA ASP A 84 -29.59 -21.39 -30.73
C ASP A 84 -28.16 -20.89 -30.42
N VAL A 85 -27.85 -20.55 -29.16
CA VAL A 85 -26.49 -20.26 -28.68
C VAL A 85 -25.58 -21.49 -28.82
N VAL A 86 -26.01 -22.66 -28.33
CA VAL A 86 -25.27 -23.93 -28.43
C VAL A 86 -24.99 -24.28 -29.89
N HIS A 87 -25.93 -24.02 -30.80
CA HIS A 87 -25.70 -24.19 -32.25
C HIS A 87 -24.65 -23.21 -32.77
N ALA A 88 -24.66 -21.95 -32.33
CA ALA A 88 -23.62 -21.00 -32.72
C ALA A 88 -22.23 -21.46 -32.23
N LEU A 89 -22.14 -21.98 -31.00
CA LEU A 89 -20.90 -22.54 -30.43
C LEU A 89 -20.43 -23.80 -31.17
N GLU A 90 -21.34 -24.72 -31.54
CA GLU A 90 -21.05 -25.87 -32.40
C GLU A 90 -20.36 -25.44 -33.70
N VAL A 91 -20.90 -24.41 -34.36
CA VAL A 91 -20.32 -23.86 -35.59
C VAL A 91 -18.98 -23.16 -35.33
N LYS A 92 -18.83 -22.47 -34.19
CA LYS A 92 -17.58 -21.81 -33.80
C LYS A 92 -16.45 -22.83 -33.65
N ILE A 93 -16.63 -23.87 -32.84
CA ILE A 93 -15.61 -24.91 -32.64
C ILE A 93 -15.35 -25.68 -33.94
N GLN A 94 -16.39 -25.93 -34.75
CA GLN A 94 -16.22 -26.56 -36.05
C GLN A 94 -15.32 -25.72 -36.99
N LEU A 95 -15.45 -24.40 -36.97
CA LEU A 95 -14.61 -23.48 -37.76
C LEU A 95 -13.16 -23.45 -37.28
N GLU A 96 -12.94 -23.60 -35.97
CA GLU A 96 -11.60 -23.68 -35.37
C GLU A 96 -10.89 -24.99 -35.75
N VAL A 97 -11.61 -26.11 -35.79
CA VAL A 97 -11.06 -27.43 -36.16
C VAL A 97 -10.91 -27.60 -37.68
N SER A 98 -11.90 -27.16 -38.47
CA SER A 98 -11.90 -27.32 -39.93
C SER A 98 -12.44 -26.07 -40.63
N PRO A 99 -11.57 -25.20 -41.16
CA PRO A 99 -11.99 -23.95 -41.81
C PRO A 99 -12.51 -24.19 -43.23
N LYS A 100 -13.62 -24.92 -43.37
CA LYS A 100 -14.34 -25.15 -44.64
C LYS A 100 -15.59 -24.28 -44.68
N ARG A 101 -15.87 -23.66 -45.85
CA ARG A 101 -17.07 -22.82 -46.06
C ARG A 101 -17.21 -21.71 -44.99
N VAL A 102 -16.09 -21.07 -44.67
CA VAL A 102 -15.97 -20.11 -43.55
C VAL A 102 -17.01 -18.99 -43.62
N SER A 103 -17.26 -18.42 -44.80
CA SER A 103 -18.21 -17.33 -44.98
C SER A 103 -19.66 -17.73 -44.67
N SER A 104 -20.11 -18.89 -45.14
CA SER A 104 -21.48 -19.36 -44.91
C SER A 104 -21.68 -19.85 -43.47
N GLN A 105 -20.67 -20.50 -42.89
CA GLN A 105 -20.70 -20.91 -41.48
C GLN A 105 -20.67 -19.71 -40.53
N LYS A 106 -19.83 -18.69 -40.78
CA LYS A 106 -19.86 -17.43 -39.99
C LYS A 106 -21.22 -16.74 -40.10
N ARG A 107 -21.84 -16.74 -41.29
CA ARG A 107 -23.20 -16.20 -41.47
C ARG A 107 -24.25 -17.00 -40.69
N LEU A 108 -24.14 -18.33 -40.70
CA LEU A 108 -25.01 -19.21 -39.91
C LEU A 108 -24.87 -18.93 -38.42
N MET A 109 -23.64 -18.88 -37.89
CA MET A 109 -23.34 -18.56 -36.50
C MET A 109 -23.95 -17.23 -36.08
N ALA A 110 -23.71 -16.16 -36.85
CA ALA A 110 -24.28 -14.84 -36.59
C ALA A 110 -25.82 -14.82 -36.66
N SER A 111 -26.42 -15.61 -37.55
CA SER A 111 -27.87 -15.76 -37.67
C SER A 111 -28.47 -16.47 -36.45
N LYS A 112 -27.80 -17.52 -35.94
CA LYS A 112 -28.23 -18.22 -34.71
C LYS A 112 -28.12 -17.34 -33.47
N LEU A 113 -27.02 -16.58 -33.32
CA LEU A 113 -26.88 -15.61 -32.23
C LEU A 113 -27.93 -14.50 -32.33
N LYS A 114 -28.21 -13.96 -33.53
CA LYS A 114 -29.28 -12.97 -33.74
C LYS A 114 -30.64 -13.51 -33.29
N LYS A 115 -30.93 -14.78 -33.62
CA LYS A 115 -32.18 -15.45 -33.22
C LYS A 115 -32.24 -15.66 -31.70
N ALA A 116 -31.13 -16.03 -31.08
CA ALA A 116 -31.04 -16.13 -29.63
C ALA A 116 -31.33 -14.76 -28.96
N VAL A 117 -30.71 -13.68 -29.45
CA VAL A 117 -30.98 -12.30 -28.97
C VAL A 117 -32.47 -11.94 -29.12
N SER A 118 -33.10 -12.20 -30.28
CA SER A 118 -34.55 -11.93 -30.42
C SER A 118 -35.42 -12.73 -29.44
N THR A 119 -34.98 -13.95 -29.11
CA THR A 119 -35.68 -14.78 -28.12
C THR A 119 -35.47 -14.25 -26.70
N CYS A 120 -34.26 -13.77 -26.37
CA CYS A 120 -33.97 -13.11 -25.08
C CYS A 120 -34.77 -11.82 -24.90
N ILE A 121 -34.92 -11.01 -25.95
CA ILE A 121 -35.76 -9.79 -25.91
C ILE A 121 -37.20 -10.17 -25.56
N LYS A 122 -37.75 -11.21 -26.22
CA LYS A 122 -39.08 -11.72 -25.91
C LYS A 122 -39.17 -12.28 -24.47
N LEU A 123 -38.17 -13.04 -24.05
CA LEU A 123 -38.09 -13.61 -22.70
C LEU A 123 -38.18 -12.51 -21.64
N LEU A 124 -37.33 -11.49 -21.73
CA LEU A 124 -37.34 -10.36 -20.78
C LEU A 124 -38.65 -9.56 -20.83
N ALA A 125 -39.28 -9.45 -22.01
CA ALA A 125 -40.58 -8.78 -22.13
C ALA A 125 -41.70 -9.55 -21.41
N VAL A 126 -41.64 -10.88 -21.41
CA VAL A 126 -42.62 -11.78 -20.79
C VAL A 126 -42.37 -11.95 -19.29
N THR A 127 -41.12 -11.90 -18.84
CA THR A 127 -40.73 -12.10 -17.43
C THR A 127 -40.60 -10.80 -16.64
N LYS A 128 -41.16 -9.67 -17.11
CA LYS A 128 -41.06 -8.37 -16.41
C LYS A 128 -41.56 -8.43 -14.97
N ALA A 129 -42.62 -9.19 -14.73
CA ALA A 129 -43.27 -9.33 -13.43
C ALA A 129 -42.75 -10.53 -12.60
N GLU A 130 -41.53 -11.02 -12.86
CA GLU A 130 -40.94 -12.10 -12.08
C GLU A 130 -40.77 -11.68 -10.60
N PRO A 131 -41.36 -12.39 -9.63
CA PRO A 131 -41.33 -11.97 -8.23
C PRO A 131 -39.96 -12.12 -7.56
N CYS A 132 -39.09 -12.98 -8.10
CA CYS A 132 -37.77 -13.23 -7.54
C CYS A 132 -36.73 -12.31 -8.19
N ALA A 133 -36.25 -11.31 -7.43
CA ALA A 133 -35.24 -10.36 -7.90
C ALA A 133 -33.97 -11.05 -8.43
N LEU A 134 -33.48 -12.09 -7.76
CA LEU A 134 -32.30 -12.85 -8.21
C LEU A 134 -32.53 -13.53 -9.57
N LYS A 135 -33.70 -14.15 -9.79
CA LYS A 135 -34.02 -14.75 -11.10
C LYS A 135 -34.14 -13.68 -12.18
N GLN A 136 -34.66 -12.52 -11.83
CA GLN A 136 -34.72 -11.38 -12.74
C GLN A 136 -33.32 -10.92 -13.13
N VAL A 137 -32.40 -10.80 -12.17
CA VAL A 137 -30.98 -10.52 -12.46
C VAL A 137 -30.38 -11.61 -13.34
N GLU A 138 -30.56 -12.90 -13.02
CA GLU A 138 -30.03 -14.01 -13.81
C GLU A 138 -30.53 -14.00 -15.27
N LEU A 139 -31.81 -13.68 -15.49
CA LEU A 139 -32.38 -13.55 -16.84
C LEU A 139 -31.72 -12.40 -17.62
N HIS A 140 -31.48 -11.26 -16.96
CA HIS A 140 -30.82 -10.11 -17.58
C HIS A 140 -29.34 -10.38 -17.85
N VAL A 141 -28.62 -11.03 -16.92
CA VAL A 141 -27.23 -11.47 -17.10
C VAL A 141 -27.14 -12.46 -18.26
N TYR A 142 -28.03 -13.45 -18.34
CA TYR A 142 -28.07 -14.37 -19.46
C TYR A 142 -28.29 -13.64 -20.79
N ALA A 143 -29.27 -12.73 -20.85
CA ALA A 143 -29.55 -11.94 -22.04
C ALA A 143 -28.37 -11.03 -22.43
N ALA A 144 -27.67 -10.45 -21.46
CA ALA A 144 -26.48 -9.63 -21.66
C ALA A 144 -25.31 -10.46 -22.22
N LEU A 145 -25.05 -11.65 -21.68
CA LEU A 145 -24.03 -12.57 -22.20
C LEU A 145 -24.32 -12.97 -23.66
N VAL A 146 -25.57 -13.32 -23.98
CA VAL A 146 -25.99 -13.68 -25.35
C VAL A 146 -25.86 -12.50 -26.30
N HIS A 147 -26.22 -11.28 -25.86
CA HIS A 147 -26.04 -10.09 -26.67
C HIS A 147 -24.56 -9.79 -26.90
N GLY A 148 -23.73 -9.86 -25.86
CA GLY A 148 -22.28 -9.65 -25.96
C GLY A 148 -21.63 -10.61 -26.96
N MET A 149 -22.02 -11.90 -26.95
CA MET A 149 -21.59 -12.87 -27.97
C MET A 149 -21.95 -12.42 -29.39
N TYR A 150 -23.17 -11.90 -29.58
CA TYR A 150 -23.62 -11.41 -30.88
C TYR A 150 -22.85 -10.16 -31.31
N ALA A 151 -22.67 -9.19 -30.42
CA ALA A 151 -21.98 -7.93 -30.65
C ALA A 151 -20.51 -8.14 -31.02
N LEU A 152 -19.78 -9.00 -30.29
CA LEU A 152 -18.39 -9.38 -30.61
C LEU A 152 -18.27 -9.97 -32.00
N ASN A 153 -19.13 -10.93 -32.35
CA ASN A 153 -19.12 -11.55 -33.67
C ASN A 153 -19.46 -10.57 -34.80
N LYS A 154 -20.15 -9.47 -34.47
CA LYS A 154 -20.45 -8.36 -35.39
C LYS A 154 -19.45 -7.21 -35.32
N LYS A 155 -18.42 -7.30 -34.48
CA LYS A 155 -17.43 -6.24 -34.23
C LYS A 155 -18.07 -4.91 -33.77
N ARG A 156 -19.19 -4.98 -33.05
CA ARG A 156 -19.81 -3.81 -32.41
C ARG A 156 -19.24 -3.69 -31.00
N TRP A 157 -18.08 -3.04 -30.92
CA TRP A 157 -17.30 -3.02 -29.68
C TRP A 157 -17.99 -2.25 -28.55
N GLY A 158 -18.71 -1.16 -28.85
CA GLY A 158 -19.47 -0.41 -27.84
C GLY A 158 -20.65 -1.21 -27.25
N ASP A 159 -21.43 -1.90 -28.10
CA ASP A 159 -22.48 -2.81 -27.65
C ASP A 159 -21.90 -3.96 -26.80
N ALA A 160 -20.76 -4.51 -27.22
CA ALA A 160 -20.07 -5.58 -26.49
C ALA A 160 -19.56 -5.09 -25.13
N LEU A 161 -18.94 -3.91 -25.09
CA LEU A 161 -18.43 -3.29 -23.86
C LEU A 161 -19.56 -3.11 -22.84
N TYR A 162 -20.66 -2.47 -23.22
CA TYR A 162 -21.82 -2.29 -22.33
C TYR A 162 -22.41 -3.62 -21.85
N THR A 163 -22.65 -4.56 -22.76
CA THR A 163 -23.31 -5.84 -22.45
C THR A 163 -22.46 -6.74 -21.55
N PHE A 164 -21.15 -6.83 -21.78
CA PHE A 164 -20.26 -7.60 -20.91
C PHE A 164 -19.99 -6.90 -19.58
N SER A 165 -19.94 -5.57 -19.55
CA SER A 165 -19.87 -4.79 -18.31
C SER A 165 -21.07 -5.07 -17.41
N LEU A 166 -22.28 -5.01 -17.98
CA LEU A 166 -23.52 -5.35 -17.27
C LEU A 166 -23.52 -6.82 -16.79
N ALA A 167 -23.08 -7.75 -17.64
CA ALA A 167 -22.98 -9.16 -17.27
C ALA A 167 -21.96 -9.39 -16.14
N ARG A 168 -20.82 -8.69 -16.15
CA ARG A 168 -19.79 -8.81 -15.11
C ARG A 168 -20.29 -8.30 -13.76
N CYS A 169 -20.90 -7.11 -13.71
CA CYS A 169 -21.52 -6.58 -12.48
C CYS A 169 -22.60 -7.54 -11.93
N GLY A 170 -23.45 -8.10 -12.80
CA GLY A 170 -24.47 -9.05 -12.38
C GLY A 170 -23.91 -10.39 -11.89
N LEU A 171 -22.83 -10.88 -12.48
CA LEU A 171 -22.15 -12.10 -12.01
C LEU A 171 -21.37 -11.86 -10.70
N GLU A 172 -20.76 -10.69 -10.51
CA GLU A 172 -20.13 -10.30 -9.24
C GLU A 172 -21.16 -10.28 -8.10
N LEU A 173 -22.33 -9.67 -8.34
CA LEU A 173 -23.46 -9.72 -7.41
C LEU A 173 -23.85 -11.15 -7.07
N LEU A 174 -24.08 -11.99 -8.08
CA LEU A 174 -24.52 -13.38 -7.87
C LEU A 174 -23.46 -14.21 -7.13
N SER A 175 -22.17 -13.96 -7.38
CA SER A 175 -21.08 -14.62 -6.66
C SER A 175 -21.03 -14.23 -5.19
N GLY A 176 -21.38 -12.99 -4.84
CA GLY A 176 -21.45 -12.54 -3.44
C GLY A 176 -22.65 -13.11 -2.66
N GLN A 177 -23.66 -13.63 -3.37
CA GLN A 177 -24.84 -14.25 -2.75
C GLN A 177 -24.68 -15.78 -2.55
N THR A 178 -23.63 -16.38 -3.10
CA THR A 178 -23.34 -17.82 -2.95
C THR A 178 -22.35 -18.04 -1.81
N ASP A 179 -22.81 -17.92 -0.55
CA ASP A 179 -21.98 -18.27 0.61
C ASP A 179 -21.95 -19.79 0.86
N ASP A 180 -20.75 -20.29 1.12
CA ASP A 180 -20.29 -21.70 1.23
C ASP A 180 -20.92 -22.57 2.35
N THR A 181 -22.01 -22.14 3.01
CA THR A 181 -22.51 -22.79 4.24
C THR A 181 -23.87 -23.49 4.15
N SER A 182 -24.57 -23.46 3.00
CA SER A 182 -25.81 -24.24 2.83
C SER A 182 -25.71 -25.23 1.68
N ALA A 183 -25.27 -26.45 1.99
CA ALA A 183 -25.34 -27.65 1.15
C ALA A 183 -26.79 -28.09 0.80
N SER A 184 -27.75 -27.17 0.73
CA SER A 184 -29.19 -27.42 0.65
C SER A 184 -29.92 -26.53 -0.36
N SER A 185 -29.23 -25.92 -1.31
CA SER A 185 -29.86 -25.22 -2.43
C SER A 185 -29.32 -25.74 -3.76
N GLU A 186 -29.94 -26.77 -4.32
CA GLU A 186 -29.86 -27.16 -5.75
C GLU A 186 -30.36 -26.05 -6.71
N ARG A 187 -30.33 -24.77 -6.28
CA ARG A 187 -31.20 -23.69 -6.76
C ARG A 187 -30.44 -22.49 -7.36
N SER A 188 -29.11 -22.45 -7.31
CA SER A 188 -28.29 -21.37 -7.91
C SER A 188 -27.02 -21.92 -8.57
N LEU A 189 -26.42 -21.15 -9.48
CA LEU A 189 -25.13 -21.51 -10.09
C LEU A 189 -24.02 -21.41 -9.02
N PRO A 190 -23.20 -22.45 -8.79
CA PRO A 190 -22.14 -22.41 -7.77
C PRO A 190 -21.15 -21.26 -8.01
N GLY A 191 -20.67 -20.62 -6.95
CA GLY A 191 -19.73 -19.49 -7.02
C GLY A 191 -18.47 -19.81 -7.85
N LEU A 192 -17.94 -21.03 -7.75
CA LEU A 192 -16.81 -21.49 -8.56
C LEU A 192 -17.11 -21.48 -10.06
N ALA A 193 -18.33 -21.87 -10.47
CA ALA A 193 -18.74 -21.86 -11.87
C ALA A 193 -18.97 -20.43 -12.38
N ILE A 194 -19.36 -19.50 -11.50
CA ILE A 194 -19.43 -18.07 -11.81
C ILE A 194 -18.01 -17.51 -12.03
N ALA A 195 -17.06 -17.84 -11.15
CA ALA A 195 -15.66 -17.44 -11.30
C ALA A 195 -15.05 -17.98 -12.60
N GLU A 196 -15.26 -19.27 -12.92
CA GLU A 196 -14.82 -19.86 -14.19
C GLU A 196 -15.43 -19.13 -15.40
N LEU A 197 -16.71 -18.76 -15.34
CA LEU A 197 -17.37 -18.00 -16.40
C LEU A 197 -16.79 -16.59 -16.58
N LEU A 198 -16.45 -15.93 -15.47
CA LEU A 198 -15.80 -14.61 -15.51
C LEU A 198 -14.42 -14.71 -16.17
N ASP A 199 -13.58 -15.64 -15.70
CA ASP A 199 -12.18 -15.76 -16.13
C ASP A 199 -12.05 -16.29 -17.56
N THR A 200 -12.88 -17.25 -17.97
CA THR A 200 -12.74 -17.92 -19.28
C THR A 200 -13.50 -17.22 -20.41
N PHE A 201 -14.55 -16.47 -20.08
CA PHE A 201 -15.47 -15.95 -21.08
C PHE A 201 -15.70 -14.44 -20.97
N VAL A 202 -16.08 -13.90 -19.81
CA VAL A 202 -16.47 -12.49 -19.69
C VAL A 202 -15.26 -11.56 -19.75
N ASP A 203 -14.21 -11.82 -18.96
CA ASP A 203 -13.04 -10.93 -18.87
C ASP A 203 -12.21 -10.91 -20.14
N PRO A 204 -11.92 -12.06 -20.78
CA PRO A 204 -11.26 -12.05 -22.09
C PRO A 204 -12.08 -11.30 -23.16
N SER A 205 -13.41 -11.44 -23.11
CA SER A 205 -14.33 -10.75 -24.03
C SER A 205 -14.36 -9.24 -23.80
N LEU A 206 -14.36 -8.81 -22.53
CA LEU A 206 -14.35 -7.40 -22.16
C LEU A 206 -13.02 -6.76 -22.54
N ASN A 207 -11.89 -7.40 -22.21
CA ASN A 207 -10.55 -6.94 -22.60
C ASN A 207 -10.41 -6.81 -24.12
N LEU A 208 -10.94 -7.77 -24.88
CA LEU A 208 -10.98 -7.66 -26.34
C LEU A 208 -11.80 -6.45 -26.79
N ALA A 209 -12.99 -6.23 -26.22
CA ALA A 209 -13.82 -5.07 -26.55
C ALA A 209 -13.13 -3.73 -26.21
N ILE A 210 -12.50 -3.63 -25.03
CA ILE A 210 -11.73 -2.46 -24.58
C ILE A 210 -10.59 -2.16 -25.57
N SER A 211 -9.80 -3.17 -25.92
CA SER A 211 -8.65 -3.00 -26.83
C SER A 211 -9.04 -2.54 -28.24
N GLN A 212 -10.26 -2.86 -28.68
CA GLN A 212 -10.76 -2.57 -30.03
C GLN A 212 -11.64 -1.31 -30.08
N HIS A 213 -12.08 -0.80 -28.94
CA HIS A 213 -12.96 0.37 -28.87
C HIS A 213 -12.13 1.65 -28.79
N ALA A 214 -12.01 2.35 -29.91
CA ALA A 214 -11.17 3.54 -30.05
C ALA A 214 -11.52 4.71 -29.10
N ALA A 215 -12.73 4.74 -28.54
CA ALA A 215 -13.18 5.79 -27.62
C ALA A 215 -13.04 5.43 -26.13
N VAL A 216 -12.54 4.23 -25.80
CA VAL A 216 -12.16 3.91 -24.42
C VAL A 216 -10.69 4.26 -24.27
N ASP A 217 -10.39 5.21 -23.37
CA ASP A 217 -9.02 5.51 -22.98
C ASP A 217 -8.37 4.21 -22.50
N HIS A 218 -7.28 3.79 -23.16
CA HIS A 218 -6.54 2.55 -22.84
C HIS A 218 -5.76 2.62 -21.50
N VAL A 219 -6.21 3.44 -20.55
CA VAL A 219 -5.68 3.50 -19.19
C VAL A 219 -5.89 2.14 -18.53
N ALA A 220 -4.91 1.65 -17.77
CA ALA A 220 -5.00 0.42 -16.99
C ALA A 220 -5.95 0.56 -15.78
N ALA A 221 -7.20 0.93 -16.04
CA ALA A 221 -8.27 0.66 -15.10
C ALA A 221 -8.46 -0.86 -15.06
N ASP A 222 -8.58 -1.41 -13.85
CA ASP A 222 -8.97 -2.81 -13.66
C ASP A 222 -10.26 -3.10 -14.47
N VAL A 223 -10.35 -4.29 -15.04
CA VAL A 223 -11.52 -4.80 -15.79
C VAL A 223 -12.81 -4.56 -14.98
N ARG A 224 -12.73 -4.65 -13.65
CA ARG A 224 -13.83 -4.33 -12.73
C ARG A 224 -14.23 -2.86 -12.77
N THR A 225 -13.27 -1.94 -12.66
CA THR A 225 -13.52 -0.49 -12.73
C THR A 225 -14.14 -0.10 -14.07
N ILE A 226 -13.60 -0.66 -15.16
CA ILE A 226 -14.14 -0.43 -16.51
C ILE A 226 -15.56 -0.98 -16.61
N ALA A 227 -15.81 -2.19 -16.08
CA ALA A 227 -17.16 -2.76 -16.08
C ALA A 227 -18.17 -1.88 -15.32
N ARG A 228 -17.80 -1.34 -14.16
CA ARG A 228 -18.68 -0.47 -13.36
C ARG A 228 -18.94 0.89 -14.02
N LYS A 229 -17.98 1.41 -14.78
CA LYS A 229 -18.14 2.64 -15.57
C LYS A 229 -19.08 2.42 -16.75
N HIS A 230 -18.79 1.39 -17.55
CA HIS A 230 -19.48 1.14 -18.81
C HIS A 230 -20.78 0.33 -18.67
N CYS A 231 -21.16 -0.15 -17.49
CA CYS A 231 -22.47 -0.77 -17.27
C CYS A 231 -23.63 0.24 -17.36
N ARG A 232 -23.34 1.55 -17.38
CA ARG A 232 -24.30 2.66 -17.47
C ARG A 232 -24.47 3.25 -18.87
N ASP A 233 -23.65 2.86 -19.84
CA ASP A 233 -23.62 3.47 -21.19
C ASP A 233 -24.94 3.36 -21.96
N GLY A 234 -25.76 2.34 -21.66
CA GLY A 234 -27.11 2.20 -22.20
C GLY A 234 -27.20 1.94 -23.70
N THR A 235 -26.11 1.50 -24.36
CA THR A 235 -26.08 1.28 -25.82
C THR A 235 -27.13 0.28 -26.31
N VAL A 236 -27.52 -0.66 -25.45
CA VAL A 236 -28.56 -1.65 -25.72
C VAL A 236 -29.78 -1.41 -24.81
N ALA A 237 -30.76 -0.67 -25.33
CA ALA A 237 -31.91 -0.16 -24.56
C ALA A 237 -32.71 -1.22 -23.80
N TYR A 238 -32.94 -2.41 -24.38
CA TYR A 238 -33.76 -3.44 -23.72
C TYR A 238 -33.09 -4.07 -22.49
N LEU A 239 -31.77 -3.92 -22.34
CA LEU A 239 -31.02 -4.41 -21.18
C LEU A 239 -30.90 -3.37 -20.06
N GLY A 240 -31.28 -2.11 -20.31
CA GLY A 240 -31.23 -1.03 -19.33
C GLY A 240 -31.84 -1.38 -17.96
N PRO A 241 -33.05 -1.99 -17.90
CA PRO A 241 -33.65 -2.39 -16.63
C PRO A 241 -32.81 -3.39 -15.82
N GLY A 242 -31.90 -4.13 -16.47
CA GLY A 242 -31.00 -5.07 -15.81
C GLY A 242 -30.12 -4.41 -14.77
N LEU A 243 -29.65 -3.18 -15.03
CA LEU A 243 -28.83 -2.43 -14.09
C LEU A 243 -29.66 -1.99 -12.87
N ASP A 244 -30.90 -1.55 -13.10
CA ASP A 244 -31.81 -1.17 -12.02
C ASP A 244 -32.08 -2.34 -11.06
N TYR A 245 -32.26 -3.56 -11.61
CA TYR A 245 -32.41 -4.77 -10.78
C TYR A 245 -31.14 -5.13 -10.01
N ILE A 246 -29.95 -4.95 -10.59
CA ILE A 246 -28.67 -5.18 -9.89
C ILE A 246 -28.52 -4.19 -8.74
N LEU A 247 -28.73 -2.90 -9.01
CA LEU A 247 -28.64 -1.82 -8.02
C LEU A 247 -29.67 -1.96 -6.90
N ALA A 248 -30.86 -2.50 -7.19
CA ALA A 248 -31.90 -2.76 -6.19
C ALA A 248 -31.50 -3.86 -5.19
N VAL A 249 -30.62 -4.79 -5.57
CA VAL A 249 -30.11 -5.84 -4.67
C VAL A 249 -28.86 -5.35 -3.94
N ASP A 250 -27.89 -4.79 -4.67
CA ASP A 250 -26.68 -4.21 -4.09
C ASP A 250 -26.15 -3.05 -4.95
N ALA A 251 -26.18 -1.84 -4.38
CA ALA A 251 -25.68 -0.65 -5.02
C ALA A 251 -24.15 -0.64 -5.18
N SER A 252 -23.41 -1.38 -4.36
CA SER A 252 -21.93 -1.39 -4.38
C SER A 252 -21.35 -2.02 -5.65
N CYS A 253 -22.09 -2.94 -6.27
CA CYS A 253 -21.68 -3.69 -7.45
C CYS A 253 -21.54 -2.81 -8.73
N ALA A 254 -22.11 -1.61 -8.73
CA ALA A 254 -22.06 -0.66 -9.85
C ALA A 254 -21.71 0.77 -9.41
N GLN A 255 -21.11 0.94 -8.23
CA GLN A 255 -20.49 2.21 -7.84
C GLN A 255 -19.18 2.38 -8.60
N GLU A 256 -19.02 3.53 -9.27
CA GLU A 256 -17.76 3.91 -9.91
C GLU A 256 -16.68 3.98 -8.82
N ILE A 257 -15.63 3.18 -8.98
CA ILE A 257 -14.41 3.36 -8.21
C ILE A 257 -13.75 4.58 -8.83
N ASP A 258 -13.44 5.60 -8.02
CA ASP A 258 -12.71 6.80 -8.49
C ASP A 258 -11.57 6.35 -9.39
N ASP A 259 -11.58 6.81 -10.66
CA ASP A 259 -10.56 6.52 -11.65
C ASP A 259 -9.21 6.67 -10.94
N GLU A 260 -8.40 5.61 -10.91
CA GLU A 260 -7.00 5.74 -10.49
C GLU A 260 -6.41 6.83 -11.39
N HIS A 261 -6.28 8.06 -10.90
CA HIS A 261 -5.57 9.13 -11.60
C HIS A 261 -4.11 8.68 -11.67
N VAL A 262 -3.83 7.89 -12.70
CA VAL A 262 -2.51 7.38 -13.01
C VAL A 262 -1.74 8.58 -13.60
N PRO A 263 -0.64 9.02 -12.95
CA PRO A 263 0.15 10.12 -13.46
C PRO A 263 0.67 9.76 -14.86
N ARG A 264 0.61 10.72 -15.79
CA ARG A 264 1.16 10.57 -17.15
C ARG A 264 2.62 10.97 -17.25
N SER A 265 3.07 11.79 -16.32
CA SER A 265 4.44 12.28 -16.24
C SER A 265 4.82 12.51 -14.78
N VAL A 266 6.13 12.57 -14.54
CA VAL A 266 6.72 12.94 -13.26
C VAL A 266 7.59 14.17 -13.47
N LEU A 267 7.44 15.14 -12.57
CA LEU A 267 8.31 16.32 -12.55
C LEU A 267 9.48 16.07 -11.59
N TRP A 268 10.68 16.08 -12.14
CA TRP A 268 11.93 15.98 -11.41
C TRP A 268 12.76 17.25 -11.64
N ARG A 269 12.77 18.12 -10.63
CA ARG A 269 13.39 19.46 -10.72
C ARG A 269 12.83 20.23 -11.93
N GLN A 270 13.67 20.59 -12.90
CA GLN A 270 13.25 21.32 -14.11
C GLN A 270 12.89 20.39 -15.29
N HIS A 271 12.88 19.08 -15.07
CA HIS A 271 12.65 18.09 -16.11
C HIS A 271 11.31 17.37 -15.89
N GLU A 272 10.53 17.24 -16.94
CA GLU A 272 9.32 16.41 -16.97
C GLU A 272 9.65 15.13 -17.73
N ALA A 273 9.43 13.98 -17.10
CA ALA A 273 9.64 12.67 -17.70
C ALA A 273 8.29 11.99 -17.92
N THR A 274 8.01 11.54 -19.13
CA THR A 274 6.75 10.86 -19.45
C THR A 274 6.78 9.38 -19.04
N LEU A 275 5.64 8.88 -18.55
CA LEU A 275 5.49 7.52 -18.07
C LEU A 275 4.94 6.63 -19.19
N HIS A 276 5.82 5.88 -19.86
CA HIS A 276 5.41 4.95 -20.92
C HIS A 276 4.89 3.62 -20.38
N ASN A 277 5.45 3.15 -19.26
CA ASN A 277 5.07 1.88 -18.66
C ASN A 277 3.87 2.06 -17.73
N VAL A 278 2.75 1.44 -18.12
CA VAL A 278 1.48 1.56 -17.41
C VAL A 278 1.50 0.88 -16.04
N GLU A 279 2.18 -0.27 -15.91
CA GLU A 279 2.32 -0.97 -14.62
C GLU A 279 3.08 -0.09 -13.62
N LEU A 280 4.14 0.56 -14.09
CA LEU A 280 4.93 1.47 -13.28
C LEU A 280 4.11 2.69 -12.84
N ALA A 281 3.34 3.27 -13.75
CA ALA A 281 2.51 4.45 -13.47
C ALA A 281 1.44 4.16 -12.40
N VAL A 282 0.79 2.99 -12.44
CA VAL A 282 -0.18 2.54 -11.42
C VAL A 282 0.49 2.35 -10.07
N LYS A 283 1.62 1.63 -10.02
CA LYS A 283 2.36 1.42 -8.77
C LYS A 283 2.87 2.73 -8.18
N LEU A 284 3.33 3.65 -9.02
CA LEU A 284 3.78 4.97 -8.58
C LEU A 284 2.62 5.79 -8.00
N ALA A 285 1.44 5.78 -8.64
CA ALA A 285 0.25 6.46 -8.13
C ALA A 285 -0.12 6.00 -6.71
N ARG A 286 0.00 4.70 -6.43
CA ARG A 286 -0.27 4.13 -5.10
C ARG A 286 0.71 4.64 -4.05
N VAL A 287 2.00 4.68 -4.39
CA VAL A 287 3.05 5.18 -3.48
C VAL A 287 2.88 6.69 -3.25
N SER A 288 2.54 7.46 -4.29
CA SER A 288 2.35 8.91 -4.19
C SER A 288 1.12 9.33 -3.37
N ARG A 289 0.10 8.47 -3.26
CA ARG A 289 -1.08 8.71 -2.41
C ARG A 289 -0.82 8.46 -0.93
N LEU A 290 0.26 7.76 -0.61
CA LEU A 290 0.58 7.43 0.77
C LEU A 290 1.09 8.68 1.50
N ASP A 291 0.36 9.12 2.54
CA ASP A 291 0.82 10.21 3.38
C ASP A 291 1.90 9.72 4.35
N TRP A 292 3.15 9.80 3.90
CA TRP A 292 4.32 9.34 4.63
C TRP A 292 4.50 10.05 5.98
N ARG A 293 3.87 11.21 6.21
CA ARG A 293 3.93 11.92 7.51
C ARG A 293 3.17 11.20 8.61
N THR A 294 2.24 10.33 8.25
CA THR A 294 1.54 9.45 9.21
C THR A 294 2.41 8.29 9.68
N LEU A 295 3.50 7.99 8.96
CA LEU A 295 4.41 6.91 9.28
C LEU A 295 5.42 7.36 10.34
N ASN A 296 5.46 6.66 11.47
CA ASN A 296 6.38 6.95 12.57
C ASN A 296 7.30 5.76 12.90
N GLU A 297 7.03 4.59 12.32
CA GLU A 297 7.73 3.35 12.65
C GLU A 297 8.72 2.95 11.53
N PRO A 298 9.93 2.47 11.87
CA PRO A 298 10.92 1.98 10.90
C PRO A 298 10.37 0.87 10.01
N GLU A 299 9.56 -0.06 10.55
CA GLU A 299 9.00 -1.16 9.75
C GLU A 299 8.10 -0.67 8.62
N GLN A 300 7.40 0.46 8.83
CA GLN A 300 6.56 1.08 7.81
C GLN A 300 7.41 1.73 6.70
N PHE A 301 8.53 2.35 7.06
CA PHE A 301 9.49 2.87 6.09
C PHE A 301 10.25 1.76 5.35
N ASP A 302 10.47 0.58 5.96
CA ASP A 302 10.99 -0.59 5.25
C ASP A 302 9.97 -1.09 4.20
N ALA A 303 8.68 -1.12 4.53
CA ALA A 303 7.63 -1.45 3.56
C ALA A 303 7.57 -0.43 2.40
N LEU A 304 7.66 0.87 2.72
CA LEU A 304 7.73 1.94 1.72
C LEU A 304 8.99 1.81 0.85
N TYR A 305 10.13 1.48 1.45
CA TYR A 305 11.37 1.23 0.72
C TYR A 305 11.22 0.06 -0.26
N SER A 306 10.59 -1.04 0.17
CA SER A 306 10.30 -2.18 -0.71
C SER A 306 9.39 -1.81 -1.88
N GLN A 307 8.41 -0.92 -1.68
CA GLN A 307 7.56 -0.42 -2.77
C GLN A 307 8.35 0.41 -3.79
N TRP A 308 9.23 1.31 -3.31
CA TRP A 308 10.13 2.07 -4.19
C TRP A 308 11.15 1.19 -4.90
N ALA A 309 11.71 0.19 -4.21
CA ALA A 309 12.64 -0.77 -4.82
C ALA A 309 11.96 -1.57 -5.94
N ALA A 310 10.73 -2.03 -5.72
CA ALA A 310 9.95 -2.71 -6.77
C ALA A 310 9.68 -1.80 -7.98
N LEU A 311 9.48 -0.49 -7.78
CA LEU A 311 9.36 0.48 -8.89
C LEU A 311 10.67 0.60 -9.68
N VAL A 312 11.80 0.69 -8.99
CA VAL A 312 13.13 0.74 -9.63
C VAL A 312 13.39 -0.55 -10.42
N ASP A 313 13.03 -1.71 -9.87
CA ASP A 313 13.21 -3.01 -10.55
C ASP A 313 12.34 -3.12 -11.81
N VAL A 314 11.07 -2.69 -11.75
CA VAL A 314 10.18 -2.65 -12.92
C VAL A 314 10.75 -1.74 -14.00
N HIS A 315 11.19 -0.53 -13.63
CA HIS A 315 11.74 0.43 -14.59
C HIS A 315 13.06 -0.04 -15.21
N THR A 316 13.96 -0.59 -14.39
CA THR A 316 15.25 -1.09 -14.88
C THR A 316 15.08 -2.31 -15.78
N ALA A 317 14.11 -3.18 -15.51
CA ALA A 317 13.75 -4.27 -16.40
C ALA A 317 13.17 -3.76 -17.73
N ASP A 318 12.39 -2.68 -17.71
CA ASP A 318 11.83 -2.05 -18.91
C ASP A 318 12.93 -1.39 -19.77
N LEU A 319 13.81 -0.60 -19.15
CA LEU A 319 15.01 -0.05 -19.81
C LEU A 319 15.91 -1.15 -20.38
N ALA A 320 16.00 -2.30 -19.71
CA ALA A 320 16.81 -3.41 -20.19
C ALA A 320 16.19 -4.14 -21.41
N LYS A 321 14.87 -4.11 -21.56
CA LYS A 321 14.15 -4.65 -22.73
C LYS A 321 14.23 -3.70 -23.92
N ASN A 322 14.22 -2.39 -23.66
CA ASN A 322 14.19 -1.34 -24.68
C ASN A 322 15.59 -0.70 -24.87
N LYS A 323 16.68 -1.50 -24.80
CA LYS A 323 18.06 -0.99 -24.91
C LYS A 323 18.40 -0.45 -26.29
N ASP A 324 17.72 -0.95 -27.32
CA ASP A 324 17.89 -0.54 -28.71
C ASP A 324 16.85 0.52 -29.12
N GLU A 325 16.30 1.28 -28.15
CA GLU A 325 15.32 2.33 -28.44
C GLU A 325 16.00 3.50 -29.16
N ASP A 326 15.61 3.74 -30.41
CA ASP A 326 16.15 4.82 -31.25
C ASP A 326 15.58 6.22 -30.89
N ASP A 327 14.52 6.27 -30.08
CA ASP A 327 13.90 7.52 -29.64
C ASP A 327 14.68 8.15 -28.49
N MET A 328 15.48 9.17 -28.81
CA MET A 328 16.29 9.93 -27.86
C MET A 328 15.47 10.53 -26.71
N LEU A 329 14.21 10.94 -26.95
CA LEU A 329 13.35 11.50 -25.90
C LEU A 329 12.98 10.43 -24.87
N ARG A 330 12.66 9.22 -25.33
CA ARG A 330 12.34 8.09 -24.45
C ARG A 330 13.54 7.64 -23.62
N VAL A 331 14.72 7.65 -24.21
CA VAL A 331 15.97 7.34 -23.50
C VAL A 331 16.24 8.38 -22.41
N GLN A 332 16.03 9.66 -22.71
CA GLN A 332 16.18 10.75 -21.74
C GLN A 332 15.15 10.66 -20.61
N ASP A 333 13.86 10.50 -20.95
CA ASP A 333 12.76 10.33 -19.98
C ASP A 333 13.02 9.11 -19.08
N GLY A 334 13.49 8.01 -19.66
CA GLY A 334 13.86 6.81 -18.94
C GLY A 334 14.99 7.05 -17.92
N ALA A 335 16.02 7.82 -18.29
CA ALA A 335 17.12 8.16 -17.40
C ALA A 335 16.67 9.09 -16.26
N ILE A 336 15.88 10.12 -16.57
CA ILE A 336 15.33 11.07 -15.59
C ILE A 336 14.44 10.33 -14.58
N LEU A 337 13.54 9.47 -15.09
CA LEU A 337 12.65 8.68 -14.25
C LEU A 337 13.43 7.74 -13.33
N LEU A 338 14.49 7.10 -13.82
CA LEU A 338 15.34 6.24 -12.98
C LEU A 338 16.01 7.03 -11.85
N THR A 339 16.52 8.24 -12.15
CA THR A 339 17.08 9.13 -11.13
C THR A 339 16.01 9.54 -10.11
N TYR A 340 14.82 9.93 -10.55
CA TYR A 340 13.69 10.27 -9.68
C TYR A 340 13.32 9.14 -8.71
N LEU A 341 13.15 7.91 -9.24
CA LEU A 341 12.76 6.75 -8.44
C LEU A 341 13.85 6.40 -7.41
N ARG A 342 15.12 6.36 -7.83
CA ARG A 342 16.25 6.06 -6.94
C ARG A 342 16.45 7.15 -5.90
N TYR A 343 16.29 8.41 -6.27
CA TYR A 343 16.38 9.53 -5.33
C TYR A 343 15.38 9.36 -4.19
N ASN A 344 14.10 9.16 -4.50
CA ASN A 344 13.08 8.94 -3.47
C ASN A 344 13.35 7.68 -2.63
N MET A 345 13.71 6.56 -3.26
CA MET A 345 14.06 5.32 -2.57
C MET A 345 15.19 5.51 -1.54
N LEU A 346 16.25 6.23 -1.91
CA LEU A 346 17.41 6.48 -1.04
C LEU A 346 17.04 7.41 0.12
N PHE A 347 16.19 8.43 -0.08
CA PHE A 347 15.74 9.28 1.03
C PHE A 347 14.80 8.55 2.00
N VAL A 348 13.96 7.61 1.53
CA VAL A 348 13.20 6.70 2.42
C VAL A 348 14.15 5.90 3.32
N ARG A 349 15.25 5.39 2.76
CA ARG A 349 16.29 4.67 3.53
C ARG A 349 16.94 5.57 4.58
N VAL A 350 17.27 6.81 4.24
CA VAL A 350 17.80 7.79 5.21
C VAL A 350 16.79 8.06 6.33
N ARG A 351 15.52 8.31 6.00
CA ARG A 351 14.47 8.56 7.01
C ARG A 351 14.27 7.38 7.95
N ARG A 352 14.26 6.15 7.42
CA ARG A 352 14.24 4.93 8.25
C ARG A 352 15.41 4.87 9.21
N ASP A 353 16.65 5.09 8.73
CA ASP A 353 17.84 5.05 9.59
C ASP A 353 17.79 6.13 10.68
N LEU A 354 17.19 7.30 10.41
CA LEU A 354 16.96 8.33 11.41
C LEU A 354 15.95 7.91 12.48
N LEU A 355 14.84 7.27 12.10
CA LEU A 355 13.87 6.72 13.07
C LEU A 355 14.50 5.64 13.95
N LEU A 356 15.40 4.81 13.39
CA LEU A 356 16.17 3.84 14.19
C LEU A 356 17.09 4.55 15.20
N VAL A 357 17.74 5.65 14.81
CA VAL A 357 18.53 6.47 15.74
C VAL A 357 17.66 7.08 16.84
N GLU A 358 16.48 7.60 16.50
CA GLU A 358 15.53 8.16 17.47
C GLU A 358 15.09 7.09 18.49
N LYS A 359 14.66 5.90 18.03
CA LYS A 359 14.31 4.79 18.92
C LYS A 359 15.45 4.38 19.85
N LEU A 360 16.68 4.29 19.34
CA LEU A 360 17.85 3.92 20.14
C LEU A 360 18.21 4.98 21.20
N THR A 361 17.89 6.25 20.95
CA THR A 361 18.24 7.38 21.83
C THR A 361 17.16 7.75 22.84
N GLN A 362 15.90 7.36 22.62
CA GLN A 362 14.78 7.61 23.55
C GLN A 362 14.85 6.79 24.85
N GLY A 363 15.49 5.62 24.83
CA GLY A 363 15.59 4.76 26.02
C GLY A 363 16.52 5.32 27.10
N LYS A 364 16.02 5.52 28.32
CA LYS A 364 16.88 5.84 29.48
C LYS A 364 17.89 4.71 29.70
N THR A 365 19.17 5.05 29.63
CA THR A 365 20.26 4.10 29.81
C THR A 365 20.63 3.97 31.29
N THR A 366 20.43 2.79 31.87
CA THR A 366 20.69 2.50 33.28
C THR A 366 22.18 2.30 33.62
N SER A 367 23.06 2.11 32.62
CA SER A 367 24.48 1.80 32.81
C SER A 367 25.36 2.38 31.69
N ALA A 368 26.59 2.76 32.04
CA ALA A 368 27.62 3.24 31.11
C ALA A 368 27.99 2.23 30.01
N HIS A 369 27.90 0.93 30.28
CA HIS A 369 28.14 -0.07 29.23
C HIS A 369 27.02 -0.06 28.17
N LYS A 370 25.76 0.14 28.62
CA LYS A 370 24.60 0.24 27.72
C LYS A 370 24.66 1.52 26.88
N THR A 371 25.05 2.66 27.45
CA THR A 371 25.25 3.91 26.68
C THR A 371 26.31 3.75 25.60
N LEU A 372 27.45 3.14 25.91
CA LEU A 372 28.54 2.94 24.94
C LEU A 372 28.11 2.01 23.80
N ARG A 373 27.34 0.95 24.09
CA ARG A 373 26.77 0.08 23.05
C ARG A 373 25.80 0.85 22.15
N THR A 374 24.87 1.60 22.73
CA THR A 374 23.95 2.47 21.97
C THR A 374 24.71 3.47 21.10
N CYS A 375 25.75 4.13 21.63
CA CYS A 375 26.58 5.05 20.85
C CYS A 375 27.27 4.34 19.68
N LYS A 376 27.78 3.12 19.86
CA LYS A 376 28.39 2.33 18.79
C LYS A 376 27.41 2.01 17.67
N ASP A 377 26.18 1.62 18.02
CA ASP A 377 25.16 1.28 17.04
C ASP A 377 24.66 2.54 16.29
N VAL A 378 24.46 3.66 17.00
CA VAL A 378 24.13 4.97 16.38
C VAL A 378 25.25 5.48 15.47
N LEU A 379 26.53 5.28 15.84
CA LEU A 379 27.67 5.63 14.99
C LEU A 379 27.66 4.85 13.67
N ARG A 380 27.25 3.57 13.70
CA ARG A 380 27.10 2.75 12.49
C ARG A 380 25.96 3.26 11.62
N LEU A 381 24.81 3.59 12.21
CA LEU A 381 23.66 4.15 11.47
C LEU A 381 24.01 5.47 10.79
N TYR A 382 24.68 6.42 11.47
CA TYR A 382 25.12 7.65 10.79
C TYR A 382 26.19 7.39 9.71
N SER A 383 26.99 6.34 9.84
CA SER A 383 27.92 5.94 8.77
C SER A 383 27.16 5.39 7.55
N SER A 384 26.10 4.59 7.78
CA SER A 384 25.17 4.12 6.75
C SER A 384 24.49 5.29 6.05
N ILE A 385 23.92 6.23 6.81
CA ILE A 385 23.27 7.44 6.26
C ILE A 385 24.24 8.22 5.37
N LYS A 386 25.48 8.42 5.81
CA LYS A 386 26.49 9.13 5.01
C LYS A 386 26.80 8.41 3.69
N LEU A 387 26.88 7.07 3.70
CA LEU A 387 27.05 6.28 2.49
C LEU A 387 25.84 6.42 1.56
N THR A 388 24.62 6.38 2.09
CA THR A 388 23.40 6.60 1.29
C THR A 388 23.35 8.01 0.69
N VAL A 389 23.79 9.05 1.42
CA VAL A 389 23.89 10.41 0.85
C VAL A 389 24.93 10.48 -0.28
N ALA A 390 26.04 9.73 -0.17
CA ALA A 390 27.00 9.60 -1.27
C ALA A 390 26.38 8.86 -2.48
N GLU A 391 25.62 7.78 -2.25
CA GLU A 391 24.86 7.09 -3.31
C GLU A 391 23.88 8.04 -4.03
N VAL A 392 23.25 8.97 -3.31
CA VAL A 392 22.37 10.00 -3.91
C VAL A 392 23.17 10.97 -4.78
N LYS A 393 24.35 11.41 -4.32
CA LYS A 393 25.23 12.32 -5.06
C LYS A 393 25.74 11.68 -6.37
N ASP A 394 25.96 10.38 -6.36
CA ASP A 394 26.44 9.61 -7.52
C ASP A 394 25.32 9.31 -8.55
N LEU A 395 24.07 9.72 -8.30
CA LEU A 395 22.99 9.52 -9.26
C LEU A 395 23.20 10.35 -10.54
N PRO A 396 22.84 9.81 -11.73
CA PRO A 396 22.99 10.51 -12.99
C PRO A 396 22.24 11.86 -12.99
N GLY A 397 22.94 12.93 -13.38
CA GLY A 397 22.38 14.27 -13.49
C GLY A 397 22.35 15.06 -12.17
N VAL A 398 22.56 14.43 -11.01
CA VAL A 398 22.60 15.15 -9.72
C VAL A 398 23.82 16.07 -9.62
N TYR A 399 24.96 15.65 -10.14
CA TYR A 399 26.19 16.46 -10.14
C TYR A 399 26.10 17.71 -11.03
N ASN A 400 25.18 17.76 -12.00
CA ASN A 400 24.97 18.91 -12.87
C ASN A 400 24.10 19.99 -12.21
N ASP A 401 23.33 19.62 -11.18
CA ASP A 401 22.50 20.53 -10.40
C ASP A 401 23.35 21.08 -9.24
N GLU A 402 23.96 22.24 -9.44
CA GLU A 402 24.90 22.84 -8.47
C GLU A 402 24.24 23.03 -7.09
N ASP A 403 23.00 23.53 -7.06
CA ASP A 403 22.24 23.75 -5.83
C ASP A 403 21.97 22.42 -5.09
N LEU A 404 21.59 21.35 -5.82
CA LEU A 404 21.39 20.03 -5.22
C LEU A 404 22.70 19.47 -4.69
N ASN A 405 23.75 19.54 -5.50
CA ASN A 405 25.03 18.96 -5.16
C ASN A 405 25.65 19.63 -3.93
N GLU A 406 25.65 20.96 -3.86
CA GLU A 406 26.09 21.72 -2.67
C GLU A 406 25.24 21.36 -1.44
N SER A 407 23.92 21.27 -1.61
CA SER A 407 23.01 20.90 -0.51
C SER A 407 23.27 19.47 -0.01
N LEU A 408 23.59 18.52 -0.90
CA LEU A 408 23.95 17.14 -0.54
C LEU A 408 25.33 17.04 0.12
N GLU A 409 26.29 17.88 -0.28
CA GLU A 409 27.58 18.03 0.41
C GLU A 409 27.37 18.53 1.84
N ASN A 410 26.56 19.56 2.02
CA ASN A 410 26.20 20.10 3.33
C ASN A 410 25.36 19.10 4.16
N LEU A 411 24.54 18.26 3.52
CA LEU A 411 23.83 17.15 4.16
C LEU A 411 24.81 16.08 4.67
N SER A 412 25.82 15.72 3.87
CA SER A 412 26.89 14.80 4.26
C SER A 412 27.71 15.34 5.43
N LEU A 413 28.03 16.64 5.41
CA LEU A 413 28.69 17.34 6.53
C LEU A 413 27.82 17.32 7.79
N PHE A 414 26.53 17.64 7.68
CA PHE A 414 25.59 17.61 8.80
C PHE A 414 25.55 16.24 9.50
N PHE A 415 25.45 15.14 8.74
CA PHE A 415 25.47 13.80 9.33
C PHE A 415 26.86 13.37 9.84
N ALA A 416 27.94 13.84 9.22
CA ALA A 416 29.29 13.64 9.74
C ALA A 416 29.49 14.33 11.12
N VAL A 417 28.92 15.52 11.30
CA VAL A 417 28.93 16.25 12.57
C VAL A 417 28.06 15.56 13.62
N LYS A 418 26.83 15.13 13.27
CA LYS A 418 25.98 14.33 14.18
C LYS A 418 26.68 13.04 14.64
N ARG A 419 27.35 12.33 13.73
CA ARG A 419 28.18 11.16 14.07
C ARG A 419 29.30 11.53 15.05
N SER A 420 30.00 12.62 14.80
CA SER A 420 31.12 13.07 15.64
C SER A 420 30.67 13.51 17.04
N LEU A 421 29.47 14.09 17.16
CA LEU A 421 28.85 14.40 18.46
C LEU A 421 28.51 13.14 19.27
N VAL A 422 28.07 12.06 18.62
CA VAL A 422 27.86 10.77 19.27
C VAL A 422 29.19 10.19 19.74
N ALA A 423 30.26 10.31 18.95
CA ALA A 423 31.60 9.90 19.36
C ALA A 423 32.10 10.70 20.59
N ALA A 424 31.92 12.02 20.60
CA ALA A 424 32.24 12.86 21.76
C ALA A 424 31.44 12.45 23.01
N SER A 425 30.15 12.14 22.84
CA SER A 425 29.29 11.66 23.93
C SER A 425 29.75 10.30 24.46
N ALA A 426 30.23 9.40 23.59
CA ALA A 426 30.81 8.11 24.00
C ALA A 426 32.10 8.30 24.82
N TYR A 427 33.01 9.19 24.41
CA TYR A 427 34.21 9.51 25.20
C TYR A 427 33.88 10.16 26.55
N SER A 428 32.83 11.00 26.60
CA SER A 428 32.35 11.56 27.86
C SER A 428 31.79 10.46 28.78
N ALA A 429 31.04 9.50 28.24
CA ALA A 429 30.52 8.35 29.00
C ALA A 429 31.63 7.40 29.49
N ALA A 430 32.72 7.29 28.72
CA ALA A 430 33.92 6.54 29.09
C ALA A 430 34.87 7.30 30.05
N VAL A 431 34.43 8.42 30.63
CA VAL A 431 35.21 9.25 31.58
C VAL A 431 36.53 9.75 30.97
N GLN A 432 36.55 10.03 29.66
CA GLN A 432 37.69 10.62 28.94
C GLN A 432 37.33 12.00 28.37
N PRO A 433 37.09 13.02 29.23
CA PRO A 433 36.52 14.28 28.79
C PRO A 433 37.49 15.12 27.94
N LYS A 434 38.82 14.93 28.09
CA LYS A 434 39.83 15.60 27.25
C LYS A 434 39.68 15.24 25.76
N LYS A 435 39.42 13.97 25.46
CA LYS A 435 39.21 13.50 24.08
C LYS A 435 37.86 13.97 23.54
N ALA A 436 36.82 13.96 24.38
CA ALA A 436 35.52 14.51 24.01
C ALA A 436 35.61 16.01 23.66
N LEU A 437 36.34 16.79 24.47
CA LEU A 437 36.57 18.21 24.24
C LEU A 437 37.33 18.48 22.94
N ALA A 438 38.38 17.69 22.65
CA ALA A 438 39.14 17.84 21.41
C ALA A 438 38.26 17.68 20.15
N ILE A 439 37.34 16.71 20.16
CA ILE A 439 36.38 16.51 19.07
C ILE A 439 35.43 17.72 18.99
N LEU A 440 34.87 18.17 20.12
CA LEU A 440 33.92 19.29 20.15
C LEU A 440 34.54 20.61 19.70
N LEU A 441 35.79 20.91 20.11
CA LEU A 441 36.55 22.08 19.65
C LEU A 441 36.85 22.01 18.16
N HIS A 442 37.13 20.82 17.63
CA HIS A 442 37.30 20.65 16.19
C HIS A 442 35.98 20.95 15.45
N LEU A 443 34.85 20.42 15.92
CA LEU A 443 33.53 20.66 15.31
C LEU A 443 33.15 22.15 15.34
N GLN A 444 33.38 22.84 16.47
CA GLN A 444 33.09 24.26 16.59
C GLN A 444 33.93 25.14 15.64
N ARG A 445 35.10 24.64 15.19
CA ARG A 445 35.97 25.33 14.24
C ARG A 445 35.68 25.02 12.78
N THR A 446 34.97 23.92 12.49
CA THR A 446 34.78 23.42 11.12
C THR A 446 33.33 23.43 10.65
N PHE A 447 32.37 23.45 11.58
CA PHE A 447 30.95 23.46 11.25
C PHE A 447 30.35 24.83 11.50
N PHE A 448 29.94 25.50 10.42
CA PHE A 448 29.25 26.78 10.42
C PHE A 448 28.04 26.70 9.49
N VAL A 449 26.92 27.26 9.92
CA VAL A 449 25.67 27.21 9.14
C VAL A 449 25.38 28.58 8.54
N SER A 450 25.68 28.75 7.26
CA SER A 450 25.34 29.96 6.49
C SER A 450 23.83 30.03 6.22
N ASP A 451 23.29 31.21 5.92
CA ASP A 451 21.84 31.35 5.66
C ASP A 451 21.33 30.53 4.47
N LYS A 452 22.21 30.15 3.54
CA LYS A 452 21.93 29.24 2.42
C LYS A 452 22.63 27.88 2.57
N PHE A 453 22.76 27.38 3.79
CA PHE A 453 23.41 26.09 4.05
C PHE A 453 22.79 24.92 3.26
N TYR A 454 21.48 24.98 3.01
CA TYR A 454 20.84 24.18 1.97
C TYR A 454 20.31 25.15 0.92
N ALA A 455 20.81 25.04 -0.31
CA ALA A 455 20.32 25.82 -1.46
C ALA A 455 18.96 25.30 -1.94
N VAL A 456 18.68 24.01 -1.70
CA VAL A 456 17.37 23.40 -1.94
C VAL A 456 16.39 23.72 -0.81
N GLY A 457 15.13 23.97 -1.16
CA GLY A 457 14.08 24.32 -0.19
C GLY A 457 13.87 23.25 0.88
N GLU A 458 13.47 22.04 0.48
CA GLU A 458 13.25 20.90 1.39
C GLU A 458 13.77 19.60 0.80
N PHE A 459 14.30 18.73 1.66
CA PHE A 459 14.64 17.36 1.28
C PHE A 459 13.42 16.45 1.46
N PRO A 460 13.29 15.38 0.66
CA PRO A 460 12.22 14.41 0.84
C PRO A 460 12.19 13.80 2.24
N TYR A 461 10.98 13.53 2.73
CA TYR A 461 10.72 12.86 4.00
C TYR A 461 11.30 13.59 5.24
N ASP A 462 11.45 14.92 5.18
CA ASP A 462 11.88 15.79 6.28
C ASP A 462 13.15 15.30 7.02
N VAL A 463 14.12 14.74 6.27
CA VAL A 463 15.35 14.18 6.86
C VAL A 463 16.19 15.22 7.61
N THR A 464 16.13 16.49 7.21
CA THR A 464 16.70 17.63 7.93
C THR A 464 16.10 18.94 7.43
N SER A 465 16.30 20.02 8.18
CA SER A 465 15.96 21.38 7.76
C SER A 465 17.07 22.36 8.14
N HIS A 466 17.04 23.54 7.53
CA HIS A 466 17.97 24.62 7.87
C HIS A 466 17.91 24.99 9.36
N ALA A 467 16.71 24.99 9.96
CA ALA A 467 16.53 25.22 11.39
C ALA A 467 17.23 24.15 12.25
N GLN A 468 17.15 22.87 11.85
CA GLN A 468 17.84 21.79 12.55
C GLN A 468 19.37 21.90 12.42
N ALA A 469 19.89 22.38 11.29
CA ALA A 469 21.32 22.66 11.13
C ALA A 469 21.78 23.78 12.08
N LYS A 470 21.07 24.91 12.15
CA LYS A 470 21.36 25.99 13.12
C LYS A 470 21.25 25.51 14.57
N GLN A 471 20.26 24.68 14.88
CA GLN A 471 20.13 24.08 16.20
C GLN A 471 21.33 23.17 16.52
N LEU A 472 21.85 22.42 15.55
CA LEU A 472 23.02 21.57 15.72
C LEU A 472 24.27 22.40 16.04
N GLU A 473 24.47 23.53 15.37
CA GLU A 473 25.56 24.47 15.64
C GLU A 473 25.50 24.99 17.09
N ALA A 474 24.32 25.42 17.55
CA ALA A 474 24.10 25.84 18.93
C ALA A 474 24.33 24.70 19.94
N GLN A 475 23.90 23.47 19.61
CA GLN A 475 24.13 22.28 20.45
C GLN A 475 25.62 21.95 20.59
N ILE A 476 26.42 22.14 19.53
CA ILE A 476 27.88 21.96 19.60
C ILE A 476 28.46 22.93 20.61
N ALA A 477 28.17 24.23 20.49
CA ALA A 477 28.66 25.25 21.41
C ALA A 477 28.27 24.95 22.87
N GLN A 478 27.01 24.57 23.11
CA GLN A 478 26.52 24.22 24.44
C GLN A 478 27.25 23.00 25.02
N LYS A 479 27.42 21.93 24.22
CA LYS A 479 28.14 20.73 24.65
C LYS A 479 29.63 21.01 24.88
N THR A 480 30.26 21.86 24.07
CA THR A 480 31.65 22.27 24.28
C THR A 480 31.81 22.94 25.63
N ALA A 481 30.98 23.94 25.96
CA ALA A 481 31.04 24.63 27.25
C ALA A 481 30.86 23.68 28.44
N ARG A 482 29.90 22.74 28.33
CA ARG A 482 29.66 21.74 29.38
C ARG A 482 30.84 20.78 29.57
N VAL A 483 31.40 20.27 28.48
CA VAL A 483 32.54 19.33 28.54
C VAL A 483 33.81 20.05 28.98
N ASP A 484 34.01 21.31 28.57
CA ASP A 484 35.13 22.13 29.03
C ASP A 484 35.10 22.31 30.55
N ALA A 485 33.97 22.74 31.11
CA ALA A 485 33.79 22.83 32.56
C ALA A 485 34.06 21.50 33.27
N LEU A 486 33.57 20.39 32.71
CA LEU A 486 33.83 19.05 33.25
C LEU A 486 35.31 18.66 33.16
N THR A 487 36.00 19.01 32.07
CA THR A 487 37.44 18.76 31.95
C THR A 487 38.23 19.55 32.99
N GLN A 488 37.87 20.80 33.26
CA GLN A 488 38.51 21.63 34.28
C GLN A 488 38.32 21.01 35.68
N VAL A 489 37.10 20.57 36.01
CA VAL A 489 36.80 19.90 37.28
C VAL A 489 37.55 18.56 37.45
N VAL A 490 37.62 17.75 36.38
CA VAL A 490 38.38 16.49 36.43
C VAL A 490 39.87 16.75 36.57
N GLN A 491 40.41 17.78 35.89
CA GLN A 491 41.81 18.18 36.03
C GLN A 491 42.12 18.70 37.44
N SER A 492 41.25 19.51 38.05
CA SER A 492 41.44 19.99 39.42
C SER A 492 41.33 18.88 40.46
N THR A 493 40.48 17.88 40.22
CA THR A 493 40.30 16.74 41.14
C THR A 493 41.45 15.72 41.04
N GLN A 494 41.99 15.48 39.84
CA GLN A 494 43.09 14.53 39.61
C GLN A 494 44.46 15.12 39.97
N ASN A 495 44.60 16.45 39.91
CA ASN A 495 45.75 17.17 40.43
C ASN A 495 45.34 18.01 41.66
N PRO A 496 45.08 17.40 42.83
CA PRO A 496 45.00 18.16 44.07
C PRO A 496 46.35 18.85 44.39
N GLY A 497 47.42 18.47 43.69
CA GLY A 497 48.80 18.94 43.86
C GLY A 497 49.20 20.13 42.98
N ARG A 498 48.40 21.20 42.99
CA ARG A 498 48.93 22.56 42.85
C ARG A 498 48.32 23.49 43.90
N THR A 499 48.01 22.96 45.10
CA THR A 499 47.84 23.84 46.25
C THR A 499 49.20 24.46 46.49
N TYR A 500 49.37 25.70 46.11
CA TYR A 500 50.55 26.44 46.52
C TYR A 500 50.53 26.53 48.04
N LEU A 501 51.69 26.53 48.70
CA LEU A 501 51.76 26.62 50.16
C LEU A 501 50.95 27.84 50.69
N CYS A 502 50.88 28.93 49.92
CA CYS A 502 50.08 30.10 50.24
C CYS A 502 48.55 29.85 50.30
N GLU A 503 48.04 28.79 49.67
CA GLU A 503 46.62 28.44 49.68
C GLU A 503 46.22 27.58 50.89
N ASN A 504 47.17 26.90 51.54
CA ASN A 504 46.91 26.12 52.75
C ASN A 504 48.12 26.13 53.72
N VAL A 505 48.13 27.13 54.61
CA VAL A 505 49.20 27.37 55.60
C VAL A 505 49.41 26.18 56.56
N HIS A 506 48.41 25.31 56.74
CA HIS A 506 48.47 24.19 57.67
C HIS A 506 49.06 22.90 57.08
N LYS A 507 49.41 22.88 55.79
CA LYS A 507 49.94 21.72 55.10
C LYS A 507 51.34 22.02 54.54
N PHE A 508 52.36 21.80 55.37
CA PHE A 508 53.76 22.01 54.99
C PHE A 508 54.36 20.71 54.44
N ASP A 509 54.79 20.70 53.18
CA ASP A 509 55.42 19.54 52.53
C ASP A 509 56.95 19.63 52.72
N LEU A 510 57.58 18.60 53.31
CA LEU A 510 58.98 18.62 53.76
C LEU A 510 60.02 18.21 52.68
N ALA A 511 59.59 17.94 51.45
CA ALA A 511 60.48 17.50 50.37
C ALA A 511 61.22 18.69 49.70
N LEU A 512 62.46 18.49 49.22
CA LEU A 512 63.24 19.58 48.58
C LEU A 512 62.63 20.14 47.27
N ASP A 513 61.74 19.39 46.61
CA ASP A 513 61.02 19.84 45.40
C ASP A 513 59.90 20.87 45.69
N SER A 514 59.72 21.28 46.95
CA SER A 514 58.62 22.13 47.43
C SER A 514 58.79 23.62 47.16
N ILE A 515 60.00 24.10 46.83
CA ILE A 515 60.26 25.54 46.61
C ILE A 515 59.48 26.04 45.38
N ALA A 516 59.35 25.22 44.34
CA ALA A 516 58.55 25.52 43.15
C ALA A 516 57.02 25.49 43.42
N ARG A 517 56.58 25.10 44.62
CA ARG A 517 55.17 24.99 45.03
C ARG A 517 54.78 26.00 46.12
N VAL A 518 55.61 27.00 46.41
CA VAL A 518 55.32 28.00 47.45
C VAL A 518 54.20 28.97 47.04
N ALA A 519 54.22 29.47 45.80
CA ALA A 519 53.25 30.42 45.26
C ALA A 519 53.07 30.25 43.74
N SER A 520 51.87 30.51 43.23
CA SER A 520 51.63 30.58 41.78
C SER A 520 52.30 31.82 41.23
N VAL A 521 53.46 31.64 40.60
CA VAL A 521 54.10 32.70 39.82
C VAL A 521 54.17 32.22 38.38
N ASP A 522 53.01 31.93 37.78
CA ASP A 522 52.97 31.56 36.37
C ASP A 522 53.42 32.73 35.48
N ARG A 523 53.41 33.98 35.98
CA ARG A 523 54.21 35.14 35.50
C ARG A 523 54.43 36.16 36.64
N PRO A 524 55.63 36.74 36.82
CA PRO A 524 55.82 37.85 37.77
C PRO A 524 54.93 39.05 37.37
N GLY A 525 54.03 39.47 38.25
CA GLY A 525 53.20 40.67 38.07
C GLY A 525 51.83 40.47 37.40
N GLN A 526 51.36 39.23 37.19
CA GLN A 526 50.04 38.99 36.59
C GLN A 526 48.95 38.83 37.67
N ILE A 527 47.98 39.74 37.67
CA ILE A 527 46.80 39.66 38.55
C ILE A 527 45.81 38.65 37.96
N GLY A 528 45.57 37.55 38.68
CA GLY A 528 44.54 36.56 38.33
C GLY A 528 43.28 36.77 39.19
N PRO A 529 42.08 36.54 38.65
CA PRO A 529 40.85 36.57 39.45
C PRO A 529 40.86 35.41 40.45
N VAL A 530 40.89 35.73 41.74
CA VAL A 530 40.67 34.78 42.83
C VAL A 530 39.19 34.77 43.16
N LEU A 531 38.55 33.60 43.18
CA LEU A 531 37.17 33.46 43.63
C LEU A 531 37.07 33.93 45.09
N SER A 532 36.65 35.17 45.30
CA SER A 532 36.51 35.74 46.63
C SER A 532 35.27 35.13 47.29
N LYS A 533 35.56 34.17 48.17
CA LYS A 533 34.64 33.44 49.06
C LYS A 533 33.85 32.31 48.39
N PRO A 534 33.81 31.10 49.01
CA PRO A 534 32.84 30.08 48.63
C PRO A 534 31.42 30.64 48.80
N VAL A 535 30.54 30.35 47.85
CA VAL A 535 29.10 30.68 47.96
C VAL A 535 28.53 29.85 49.10
N LEU A 536 28.34 30.47 50.26
CA LEU A 536 27.72 29.86 51.43
C LEU A 536 26.22 30.18 51.36
N PHE A 537 25.39 29.16 51.17
CA PHE A 537 23.94 29.31 51.35
C PHE A 537 23.64 29.20 52.85
N ASP A 538 22.99 30.20 53.42
CA ASP A 538 22.48 30.12 54.79
C ASP A 538 21.20 29.29 54.81
N ILE A 539 21.37 27.97 54.86
CA ILE A 539 20.27 26.99 54.87
C ILE A 539 19.44 27.13 56.16
N ALA A 540 19.99 27.73 57.23
CA ALA A 540 19.28 27.95 58.49
C ALA A 540 18.15 28.97 58.36
N PHE A 541 18.24 29.91 57.40
CA PHE A 541 17.17 30.87 57.12
C PHE A 541 15.86 30.18 56.70
N ASN A 542 15.94 29.03 56.00
CA ASN A 542 14.77 28.25 55.60
C ASN A 542 14.00 27.64 56.79
N TYR A 543 14.62 27.59 57.99
CA TYR A 543 14.02 27.05 59.20
C TYR A 543 13.51 28.14 60.15
N ILE A 544 13.63 29.42 59.78
CA ILE A 544 13.00 30.53 60.52
C ILE A 544 11.55 30.63 60.07
N GLY A 545 10.67 29.89 60.75
CA GLY A 545 9.23 30.10 60.67
C GLY A 545 8.78 31.20 61.63
N TYR A 546 8.02 32.18 61.14
CA TYR A 546 7.26 33.06 62.03
C TYR A 546 6.16 32.24 62.68
N ALA A 547 6.02 32.30 64.01
CA ALA A 547 4.89 31.70 64.72
C ALA A 547 3.61 32.44 64.29
N VAL A 548 2.99 31.96 63.22
CA VAL A 548 1.60 32.26 62.91
C VAL A 548 0.81 31.26 63.75
N ASP A 549 0.04 31.77 64.70
CA ASP A 549 -0.96 31.00 65.46
C ASP A 549 -1.97 30.41 64.48
N GLU A 550 -1.65 29.25 63.90
CA GLU A 550 -2.61 28.45 63.15
C GLU A 550 -3.45 27.63 64.12
N ARG A 551 -4.74 27.91 64.08
CA ARG A 551 -5.79 27.26 64.86
C ARG A 551 -5.75 25.74 64.65
N VAL A 552 -5.85 25.08 65.79
CA VAL A 552 -5.83 23.65 66.07
C VAL A 552 -6.90 22.86 65.32
N GLU A 553 -6.56 21.61 64.94
CA GLU A 553 -7.27 20.34 65.22
C GLU A 553 -7.05 19.30 64.08
N PRO A 554 -7.04 17.98 64.37
CA PRO A 554 -5.85 17.17 64.20
C PRO A 554 -6.08 15.86 63.41
N ALA A 555 -5.00 15.16 63.03
CA ALA A 555 -5.03 13.73 62.77
C ALA A 555 -3.67 13.06 63.04
N ALA A 556 -3.66 12.33 64.16
CA ALA A 556 -2.97 11.07 64.47
C ALA A 556 -1.64 10.72 63.78
N GLU A 557 -0.62 10.78 64.63
CA GLU A 557 0.60 9.95 64.77
C GLU A 557 0.74 8.71 63.87
N THR A 558 1.92 8.58 63.26
CA THR A 558 2.68 7.31 63.35
C THR A 558 4.17 7.54 63.12
N ALA A 559 4.95 7.39 64.18
CA ALA A 559 6.35 6.99 64.10
C ALA A 559 6.71 6.21 65.36
N ALA A 560 7.07 4.94 65.20
CA ALA A 560 8.24 4.33 65.86
C ALA A 560 8.28 2.82 65.58
N GLU A 561 9.41 2.36 65.03
CA GLU A 561 9.90 0.99 65.24
C GLU A 561 10.22 0.74 66.73
N PRO A 562 10.26 -0.52 67.17
CA PRO A 562 11.56 -1.04 67.62
C PRO A 562 11.82 -2.52 67.30
N ALA A 563 13.05 -2.95 67.62
CA ALA A 563 13.73 -4.16 67.20
C ALA A 563 13.46 -5.45 68.04
N LYS A 564 13.57 -6.60 67.34
CA LYS A 564 14.04 -7.96 67.72
C LYS A 564 13.40 -8.74 68.91
N LEU A 565 12.85 -9.95 68.64
CA LEU A 565 13.40 -11.29 68.96
C LEU A 565 12.39 -12.44 68.70
N ASP A 566 12.94 -13.52 68.14
CA ASP A 566 12.61 -14.95 68.27
C ASP A 566 11.43 -15.70 67.58
N GLU A 567 11.89 -16.81 66.96
CA GLU A 567 11.34 -18.17 66.83
C GLU A 567 10.37 -18.61 65.69
N GLU A 568 10.98 -19.35 64.74
CA GLU A 568 10.69 -20.76 64.38
C GLU A 568 9.27 -21.23 63.96
N LYS A 569 9.10 -21.54 62.66
CA LYS A 569 8.99 -22.90 62.04
C LYS A 569 8.45 -22.79 60.59
N LYS A 570 9.20 -23.20 59.55
CA LYS A 570 9.28 -24.58 58.96
C LYS A 570 7.88 -25.11 58.56
N LYS A 571 7.53 -25.41 57.29
CA LYS A 571 8.10 -26.26 56.19
C LYS A 571 7.23 -25.96 54.93
N SER A 572 7.52 -26.26 53.66
CA SER A 572 8.30 -27.29 52.95
C SER A 572 8.52 -26.79 51.50
N SER A 573 9.74 -26.79 50.95
CA SER A 573 10.36 -27.88 50.16
C SER A 573 9.57 -28.31 48.92
N PHE A 574 10.10 -28.10 47.71
CA PHE A 574 10.53 -29.21 46.83
C PHE A 574 11.37 -28.74 45.61
N PHE A 575 12.32 -29.59 45.26
CA PHE A 575 13.35 -29.52 44.22
C PHE A 575 12.83 -29.68 42.78
N GLY A 576 13.68 -29.29 41.82
CA GLY A 576 13.78 -29.88 40.47
C GLY A 576 13.40 -28.90 39.35
N LEU A 577 14.02 -28.88 38.18
CA LEU A 577 15.04 -29.74 37.58
C LEU A 577 15.53 -29.02 36.30
N PHE A 578 16.68 -29.45 35.80
CA PHE A 578 17.20 -29.21 34.44
C PHE A 578 16.15 -29.14 33.33
N GLY A 579 16.41 -28.32 32.30
CA GLY A 579 16.16 -28.73 30.92
C GLY A 579 15.38 -27.75 30.03
N ARG A 580 16.13 -27.19 29.07
CA ARG A 580 15.76 -26.44 27.85
C ARG A 580 15.45 -24.95 27.99
#